data_AF-A0A7K2QMJ7-F1
#
_entry.id   AF-A0A7K2QMJ7-F1
#
_cell.length_a   1.000
_cell.length_b   1.000
_cell.length_c   1.000
_cell.angle_alpha   90.00
_cell.angle_beta   90.00
_cell.angle_gamma   90.00
#
_symmetry.space_group_name_H-M   'P 1'
#
loop_
_entity.id
_entity.type
_entity.pdbx_description
1 polymer ?
#
loop_
_entity_poly.entity_id
_entity_poly.type
_entity_poly.pdbx_seq_one_letter_code
_entity_poly.pdbx_strand_id
1 'polypeptide(L)'
;IDRLFSANIGGQISWLLPAALVMLVTGLVITWRARRAADSLEGMARAAFLVWGGALLITALVFSYMQGIFHEYYTVALAPFVAALVGMGVAMLWEERGGRAAALTLSATLALTAWWSWVLLGRSTGYLPWLRWTVLVAGLVAAAGLLVGARLGRRFALGAAGLGLAASLAGPLAYCLTTVDSTRGGSIVTAGPAVSGG
;
A
#
# COMPACT_ATOMS: atom_id res chain seq x y z
N ILE A 1 -15.96 -10.30 2.09
CA ILE A 1 -14.48 -10.22 1.89
C ILE A 1 -14.09 -8.83 1.37
N ASP A 2 -14.97 -8.17 0.63
CA ASP A 2 -14.80 -6.87 -0.03
C ASP A 2 -14.91 -5.64 0.90
N ARG A 3 -15.29 -5.81 2.17
CA ARG A 3 -15.55 -4.69 3.10
C ARG A 3 -14.39 -3.68 3.14
N LEU A 4 -13.14 -4.14 3.22
CA LEU A 4 -11.98 -3.26 3.26
C LEU A 4 -11.78 -2.45 1.98
N PHE A 5 -12.34 -2.90 0.86
CA PHE A 5 -12.24 -2.25 -0.46
C PHE A 5 -13.51 -1.48 -0.83
N SER A 6 -14.55 -1.52 0.02
CA SER A 6 -15.83 -0.82 -0.17
C SER A 6 -15.67 0.70 -0.18
N ALA A 7 -16.72 1.43 -0.60
CA ALA A 7 -16.69 2.88 -0.69
C ALA A 7 -16.36 3.55 0.66
N ASN A 8 -16.96 3.08 1.74
CA ASN A 8 -16.87 3.68 3.08
C ASN A 8 -15.52 3.38 3.78
N ILE A 9 -14.95 2.19 3.54
CA ILE A 9 -13.73 1.73 4.23
C ILE A 9 -12.47 1.89 3.40
N GLY A 10 -12.57 1.83 2.06
CA GLY A 10 -11.40 1.83 1.19
C GLY A 10 -10.48 3.03 1.41
N GLY A 11 -11.06 4.22 1.57
CA GLY A 11 -10.32 5.45 1.87
C GLY A 11 -9.76 5.55 3.29
N GLN A 12 -10.15 4.65 4.19
CA GLN A 12 -9.70 4.66 5.59
C GLN A 12 -8.35 3.93 5.76
N ILE A 13 -8.14 2.84 5.02
CA ILE A 13 -6.96 1.97 5.24
C ILE A 13 -6.35 1.36 3.96
N SER A 14 -7.12 1.25 2.88
CA SER A 14 -6.76 0.34 1.78
C SER A 14 -5.79 0.94 0.76
N TRP A 15 -5.32 2.16 0.95
CA TRP A 15 -4.39 2.85 0.03
C TRP A 15 -3.17 2.02 -0.36
N LEU A 16 -2.49 1.44 0.63
CA LEU A 16 -1.30 0.61 0.43
C LEU A 16 -1.58 -0.89 0.62
N LEU A 17 -2.83 -1.27 0.88
CA LEU A 17 -3.18 -2.67 1.16
C LEU A 17 -2.91 -3.60 -0.03
N PRO A 18 -3.23 -3.25 -1.30
CA PRO A 18 -2.84 -4.07 -2.45
C PRO A 18 -1.32 -4.28 -2.54
N ALA A 19 -0.53 -3.23 -2.25
CA ALA A 19 0.92 -3.33 -2.25
C ALA A 19 1.43 -4.26 -1.15
N ALA A 20 0.87 -4.17 0.06
CA ALA A 20 1.23 -5.06 1.17
C ALA A 20 0.97 -6.54 0.82
N LEU A 21 -0.15 -6.85 0.13
CA LEU A 21 -0.46 -8.21 -0.31
C LEU A 21 0.54 -8.71 -1.38
N VAL A 22 0.90 -7.88 -2.35
CA VAL A 22 1.93 -8.23 -3.34
C VAL A 22 3.29 -8.46 -2.67
N MET A 23 3.66 -7.60 -1.72
CA MET A 23 4.92 -7.72 -0.97
C MET A 23 4.94 -8.96 -0.08
N LEU A 24 3.82 -9.32 0.55
CA LEU A 24 3.68 -10.55 1.31
C LEU A 24 3.93 -11.79 0.42
N VAL A 25 3.22 -11.88 -0.71
CA VAL A 25 3.37 -13.02 -1.63
C VAL A 25 4.80 -13.08 -2.17
N THR A 26 5.35 -11.95 -2.59
CA THR A 26 6.71 -11.88 -3.14
C THR A 26 7.75 -12.27 -2.10
N GLY A 27 7.66 -11.72 -0.88
CA GLY A 27 8.54 -12.05 0.25
C GLY A 27 8.52 -13.53 0.60
N LEU A 28 7.32 -14.13 0.68
CA LEU A 28 7.19 -15.55 0.91
C LEU A 28 7.78 -16.38 -0.24
N VAL A 29 7.50 -16.05 -1.51
CA VAL A 29 8.04 -16.81 -2.65
C VAL A 29 9.56 -16.79 -2.69
N ILE A 30 10.18 -15.63 -2.46
CA ILE A 30 11.64 -15.48 -2.46
C ILE A 30 12.25 -16.28 -1.29
N THR A 31 11.76 -16.05 -0.07
CA THR A 31 12.30 -16.71 1.13
C THR A 31 12.04 -18.22 1.14
N TRP A 32 10.93 -18.70 0.58
CA TRP A 32 10.62 -20.13 0.46
C TRP A 32 11.45 -20.86 -0.60
N ARG A 33 11.90 -20.17 -1.66
CA ARG A 33 12.76 -20.77 -2.69
C ARG A 33 14.20 -20.95 -2.21
N ALA A 34 14.63 -20.13 -1.25
CA ALA A 34 15.99 -20.16 -0.73
C ALA A 34 16.33 -21.42 0.11
N ARG A 35 15.31 -22.14 0.62
CA ARG A 35 15.28 -23.54 1.17
C ARG A 35 16.42 -24.06 2.08
N ARG A 36 17.51 -23.35 2.37
CA ARG A 36 18.66 -23.88 3.12
C ARG A 36 19.23 -22.89 4.14
N ALA A 37 18.54 -22.78 5.27
CA ALA A 37 19.09 -22.82 6.63
C ALA A 37 18.02 -22.28 7.61
N ALA A 38 17.52 -23.16 8.48
CA ALA A 38 16.57 -22.79 9.53
C ALA A 38 17.13 -21.74 10.51
N ASP A 39 18.45 -21.53 10.51
CA ASP A 39 19.19 -20.60 11.37
C ASP A 39 19.81 -19.39 10.62
N SER A 40 19.30 -19.04 9.43
CA SER A 40 19.84 -17.92 8.63
C SER A 40 18.95 -16.67 8.66
N LEU A 41 19.53 -15.53 8.27
CA LEU A 41 18.83 -14.25 8.03
C LEU A 41 17.55 -14.42 7.18
N GLU A 42 17.53 -15.37 6.25
CA GLU A 42 16.38 -15.67 5.40
C GLU A 42 15.24 -16.36 6.15
N GLY A 43 15.56 -17.21 7.13
CA GLY A 43 14.59 -17.84 8.02
C GLY A 43 13.86 -16.80 8.87
N MET A 44 14.59 -15.82 9.38
CA MET A 44 14.02 -14.67 10.10
C MET A 44 13.16 -13.79 9.19
N ALA A 45 13.60 -13.52 7.96
CA ALA A 45 12.81 -12.78 6.98
C ALA A 45 11.48 -13.49 6.66
N ARG A 46 11.52 -14.81 6.42
CA ARG A 46 10.30 -15.62 6.21
C ARG A 46 9.37 -15.55 7.41
N ALA A 47 9.90 -15.72 8.63
CA ALA A 47 9.13 -15.63 9.86
C ALA A 47 8.48 -14.25 10.01
N ALA A 48 9.21 -13.17 9.70
CA ALA A 48 8.67 -11.82 9.71
C ALA A 48 7.50 -11.66 8.72
N PHE A 49 7.65 -12.08 7.45
CA PHE A 49 6.54 -12.05 6.49
C PHE A 49 5.34 -12.88 6.94
N LEU A 50 5.56 -14.05 7.55
CA LEU A 50 4.47 -14.89 8.08
C LEU A 50 3.75 -14.24 9.27
N VAL A 51 4.49 -13.65 10.21
CA VAL A 51 3.90 -13.03 11.40
C VAL A 51 3.13 -11.76 11.02
N TRP A 52 3.77 -10.84 10.29
CA TRP A 52 3.14 -9.59 9.86
C TRP A 52 2.02 -9.83 8.84
N GLY A 53 2.25 -10.73 7.88
CA GLY A 53 1.27 -11.12 6.87
C GLY A 53 0.09 -11.89 7.46
N GLY A 54 0.36 -12.85 8.34
CA GLY A 54 -0.68 -13.58 9.05
C GLY A 54 -1.55 -12.67 9.90
N ALA A 55 -0.93 -11.78 10.68
CA ALA A 55 -1.65 -10.78 11.47
C ALA A 55 -2.51 -9.85 10.59
N LEU A 56 -1.96 -9.36 9.47
CA LEU A 56 -2.72 -8.58 8.48
C LEU A 56 -3.94 -9.36 7.98
N LEU A 57 -3.74 -10.57 7.47
CA LEU A 57 -4.79 -11.36 6.83
C LEU A 57 -5.87 -11.77 7.82
N ILE A 58 -5.49 -12.22 9.02
CA ILE A 58 -6.45 -12.58 10.07
C ILE A 58 -7.28 -11.36 10.46
N THR A 59 -6.63 -10.24 10.76
CA THR A 59 -7.34 -9.00 11.15
C THR A 59 -8.23 -8.50 10.02
N ALA A 60 -7.76 -8.54 8.78
CA ALA A 60 -8.52 -8.14 7.61
C ALA A 60 -9.75 -9.02 7.38
N LEU A 61 -9.62 -10.33 7.58
CA LEU A 61 -10.74 -11.29 7.51
C LEU A 61 -11.73 -11.03 8.64
N VAL A 62 -11.26 -10.91 9.88
CA VAL A 62 -12.12 -10.60 11.04
C VAL A 62 -12.92 -9.34 10.75
N PHE A 63 -12.28 -8.23 10.39
CA PHE A 63 -12.98 -6.99 10.05
C PHE A 63 -13.93 -7.13 8.87
N SER A 64 -13.61 -7.96 7.88
CA SER A 64 -14.48 -8.20 6.72
C SER A 64 -15.72 -9.01 7.04
N TYR A 65 -15.68 -9.86 8.08
CA TYR A 65 -16.80 -10.74 8.48
C TYR A 65 -17.48 -10.33 9.78
N MET A 66 -16.91 -9.38 10.52
CA MET A 66 -17.44 -8.89 11.79
C MET A 66 -18.89 -8.43 11.62
N GLN A 67 -19.78 -8.91 12.49
CA GLN A 67 -21.18 -8.53 12.54
C GLN A 67 -21.43 -7.71 13.82
N GLY A 68 -22.51 -6.94 13.83
CA GLY A 68 -22.82 -6.02 14.93
C GLY A 68 -22.10 -4.67 14.78
N ILE A 69 -21.72 -4.05 15.90
CA ILE A 69 -21.17 -2.70 15.92
C ILE A 69 -19.74 -2.70 15.36
N PHE A 70 -19.60 -2.27 14.10
CA PHE A 70 -18.32 -2.06 13.42
C PHE A 70 -18.18 -0.58 13.09
N HIS A 71 -17.04 0.00 13.46
CA HIS A 71 -16.69 1.36 13.13
C HIS A 71 -15.46 1.42 12.24
N GLU A 72 -15.46 2.38 11.31
CA GLU A 72 -14.46 2.59 10.28
C GLU A 72 -13.06 2.75 10.88
N TYR A 73 -12.93 3.44 12.02
CA TYR A 73 -11.65 3.71 12.67
C TYR A 73 -10.96 2.45 13.20
N TYR A 74 -11.66 1.34 13.42
CA TYR A 74 -11.03 0.07 13.81
C TYR A 74 -10.00 -0.40 12.79
N THR A 75 -10.19 -0.04 11.52
CA THR A 75 -9.27 -0.43 10.45
C THR A 75 -7.86 0.14 10.61
N VAL A 76 -7.66 1.17 11.45
CA VAL A 76 -6.32 1.66 11.81
C VAL A 76 -5.42 0.56 12.38
N ALA A 77 -5.99 -0.48 12.99
CA ALA A 77 -5.24 -1.62 13.49
C ALA A 77 -4.43 -2.37 12.40
N LEU A 78 -4.82 -2.26 11.13
CA LEU A 78 -4.08 -2.85 10.00
C LEU A 78 -2.85 -2.03 9.59
N ALA A 79 -2.78 -0.74 9.97
CA ALA A 79 -1.73 0.18 9.54
C ALA A 79 -0.30 -0.32 9.81
N PRO A 80 0.07 -0.79 11.02
CA PRO A 80 1.43 -1.28 11.27
C PRO A 80 1.77 -2.51 10.41
N PHE A 81 0.81 -3.39 10.14
CA PHE A 81 1.03 -4.58 9.33
C PHE A 81 1.26 -4.22 7.86
N VAL A 82 0.48 -3.28 7.32
CA VAL A 82 0.67 -2.74 5.97
C VAL A 82 2.04 -2.07 5.87
N ALA A 83 2.41 -1.24 6.83
CA ALA A 83 3.71 -0.55 6.85
C ALA A 83 4.88 -1.53 6.89
N ALA A 84 4.82 -2.55 7.75
CA ALA A 84 5.85 -3.57 7.86
C ALA A 84 6.03 -4.34 6.56
N LEU A 85 4.94 -4.83 5.95
CA LEU A 85 5.01 -5.63 4.71
C LEU A 85 5.51 -4.82 3.52
N VAL A 86 5.02 -3.59 3.35
CA VAL A 86 5.48 -2.70 2.29
C VAL A 86 6.95 -2.35 2.50
N GLY A 87 7.35 -1.97 3.72
CA GLY A 87 8.73 -1.60 4.03
C GLY A 87 9.72 -2.75 3.80
N MET A 88 9.44 -3.93 4.39
CA MET A 88 10.27 -5.12 4.23
C MET A 88 10.34 -5.58 2.78
N GLY A 89 9.20 -5.66 2.09
CA GLY A 89 9.15 -6.11 0.70
C GLY A 89 9.87 -5.17 -0.26
N VAL A 90 9.70 -3.86 -0.10
CA VAL A 90 10.42 -2.86 -0.90
C VAL A 90 11.91 -2.92 -0.61
N ALA A 91 12.35 -3.01 0.65
CA ALA A 91 13.76 -3.09 1.00
C ALA A 91 14.42 -4.33 0.35
N MET A 92 13.80 -5.50 0.50
CA MET A 92 14.27 -6.76 -0.07
C MET A 92 14.38 -6.70 -1.61
N LEU A 93 13.38 -6.14 -2.29
CA LEU A 93 13.42 -6.00 -3.76
C LEU A 93 14.37 -4.90 -4.22
N TRP A 94 14.57 -3.86 -3.40
CA TRP A 94 15.45 -2.76 -3.73
C TRP A 94 16.91 -3.20 -3.75
N GLU A 95 17.32 -4.11 -2.87
CA GLU A 95 18.66 -4.70 -2.89
C GLU A 95 18.94 -5.40 -4.22
N GLU A 96 17.95 -6.15 -4.73
CA GLU A 96 18.02 -6.89 -5.99
C GLU A 96 17.53 -6.11 -7.21
N ARG A 97 17.39 -4.78 -7.11
CA ARG A 97 16.79 -3.92 -8.17
C ARG A 97 17.47 -3.97 -9.54
N GLY A 98 18.69 -4.51 -9.62
CA GLY A 98 19.38 -4.77 -10.89
C GLY A 98 18.78 -5.94 -11.68
N GLY A 99 18.11 -6.87 -10.99
CA GLY A 99 17.43 -8.01 -11.57
C GLY A 99 16.08 -7.63 -12.20
N ARG A 100 15.77 -8.25 -13.34
CA ARG A 100 14.51 -8.00 -14.06
C ARG A 100 13.28 -8.29 -13.21
N ALA A 101 13.31 -9.38 -12.43
CA ALA A 101 12.19 -9.76 -11.57
C ALA A 101 11.89 -8.70 -10.49
N ALA A 102 12.93 -8.20 -9.80
CA ALA A 102 12.75 -7.19 -8.76
C ALA A 102 12.26 -5.86 -9.32
N ALA A 103 12.84 -5.41 -10.43
CA ALA A 103 12.41 -4.19 -11.12
C ALA A 103 10.95 -4.30 -11.60
N LEU A 104 10.56 -5.44 -12.20
CA LEU A 104 9.19 -5.70 -12.63
C LEU A 104 8.22 -5.69 -11.44
N THR A 105 8.55 -6.36 -10.33
CA THR A 105 7.67 -6.42 -9.17
C THR A 105 7.50 -5.05 -8.51
N LEU A 106 8.59 -4.28 -8.32
CA LEU A 106 8.53 -2.92 -7.78
C LEU A 106 7.69 -2.00 -8.67
N SER A 107 7.94 -2.03 -9.98
CA SER A 107 7.17 -1.24 -10.95
C SER A 107 5.70 -1.63 -10.97
N ALA A 108 5.38 -2.92 -11.06
CA ALA A 108 4.00 -3.40 -11.11
C ALA A 108 3.24 -3.06 -9.83
N THR A 109 3.91 -3.19 -8.67
CA THR A 109 3.33 -2.82 -7.39
C THR A 109 3.03 -1.32 -7.34
N LEU A 110 3.98 -0.48 -7.77
CA LEU A 110 3.80 0.97 -7.78
C LEU A 110 2.66 1.40 -8.74
N ALA A 111 2.60 0.80 -9.93
CA ALA A 111 1.50 1.05 -10.87
C ALA A 111 0.15 0.65 -10.29
N LEU A 112 0.08 -0.50 -9.61
CA LEU A 112 -1.10 -0.97 -8.89
C LEU A 112 -1.51 0.01 -7.78
N THR A 113 -0.55 0.49 -6.97
CA THR A 113 -0.81 1.47 -5.91
C THR A 113 -1.33 2.80 -6.47
N ALA A 114 -0.74 3.28 -7.57
CA ALA A 114 -1.16 4.52 -8.22
C ALA A 114 -2.58 4.40 -8.80
N TRP A 115 -2.87 3.31 -9.50
CA TRP A 115 -4.21 3.03 -10.02
C TRP A 115 -5.23 2.89 -8.89
N TRP A 116 -4.91 2.15 -7.83
CA TRP A 116 -5.81 1.99 -6.69
C TRP A 116 -6.07 3.32 -5.97
N SER A 117 -5.03 4.15 -5.79
CA SER A 117 -5.18 5.49 -5.23
C SER A 117 -6.05 6.40 -6.09
N TRP A 118 -5.95 6.29 -7.43
CA TRP A 118 -6.86 6.99 -8.35
C TRP A 118 -8.31 6.53 -8.20
N VAL A 119 -8.55 5.22 -8.02
CA VAL A 119 -9.89 4.69 -7.73
C VAL A 119 -10.42 5.24 -6.42
N LEU A 120 -9.62 5.20 -5.33
CA LEU A 120 -10.04 5.69 -4.02
C LEU A 120 -10.37 7.19 -4.04
N LEU A 121 -9.48 8.02 -4.60
CA LEU A 121 -9.71 9.46 -4.75
C LEU A 121 -10.94 9.77 -5.63
N GLY A 122 -11.23 8.90 -6.61
CA GLY A 122 -12.41 9.04 -7.46
C GLY A 122 -13.75 8.77 -6.75
N ARG A 123 -13.75 8.20 -5.55
CA ARG A 123 -14.98 7.91 -4.78
C ARG A 123 -15.53 9.13 -4.05
N SER A 124 -14.67 10.11 -3.75
CA SER A 124 -15.08 11.39 -3.15
C SER A 124 -15.34 12.41 -4.25
N THR A 125 -16.61 12.57 -4.61
CA THR A 125 -17.07 13.47 -5.67
C THR A 125 -16.64 14.91 -5.38
N GLY A 126 -15.96 15.54 -6.33
CA GLY A 126 -15.48 16.93 -6.21
C GLY A 126 -14.24 17.14 -5.33
N TYR A 127 -13.74 16.10 -4.64
CA TYR A 127 -12.57 16.22 -3.79
C TYR A 127 -11.27 16.22 -4.59
N LEU A 128 -10.55 17.36 -4.59
CA LEU A 128 -9.28 17.59 -5.29
C LEU A 128 -9.19 16.83 -6.63
N PRO A 129 -10.04 17.10 -7.63
CA PRO A 129 -10.16 16.25 -8.82
C PRO A 129 -8.87 16.12 -9.65
N TRP A 130 -7.97 17.09 -9.53
CA TRP A 130 -6.64 17.07 -10.14
C TRP A 130 -5.68 16.07 -9.46
N LEU A 131 -5.85 15.83 -8.15
CA LEU A 131 -4.95 15.00 -7.36
C LEU A 131 -4.98 13.55 -7.83
N ARG A 132 -6.18 13.00 -8.10
CA ARG A 132 -6.30 11.61 -8.58
C ARG A 132 -5.49 11.38 -9.84
N TRP A 133 -5.58 12.30 -10.80
CA TRP A 133 -4.87 12.22 -12.07
C TRP A 133 -3.37 12.44 -11.89
N THR A 134 -2.99 13.37 -11.02
CA THR A 134 -1.59 13.63 -10.68
C THR A 134 -0.94 12.38 -10.07
N VAL A 135 -1.60 11.74 -9.11
CA VAL A 135 -1.14 10.49 -8.49
C VAL A 135 -1.02 9.37 -9.51
N LEU A 136 -2.02 9.20 -10.38
CA LEU A 136 -1.98 8.18 -11.43
C LEU A 136 -0.80 8.40 -12.38
N VAL A 137 -0.67 9.59 -12.95
CA VAL A 137 0.37 9.90 -13.94
C VAL A 137 1.75 9.84 -13.30
N ALA A 138 1.96 10.48 -12.15
CA ALA A 138 3.24 10.47 -11.45
C ALA A 138 3.65 9.04 -11.05
N GLY A 139 2.70 8.24 -10.55
CA GLY A 139 2.92 6.85 -10.18
C GLY A 139 3.26 5.95 -11.37
N LEU A 140 2.57 6.10 -12.51
CA LEU A 140 2.88 5.35 -13.73
C LEU A 140 4.23 5.76 -14.34
N VAL A 141 4.56 7.05 -14.33
CA VAL A 141 5.88 7.55 -14.75
C VAL A 141 6.98 6.99 -13.85
N ALA A 142 6.78 7.01 -12.53
CA ALA A 142 7.71 6.43 -11.57
C ALA A 142 7.87 4.91 -11.77
N ALA A 143 6.78 4.19 -12.01
CA ALA A 143 6.80 2.76 -12.29
C ALA A 143 7.62 2.45 -13.57
N ALA A 144 7.33 3.15 -14.67
CA ALA A 144 8.12 3.03 -15.90
C ALA A 144 9.60 3.38 -15.67
N GLY A 145 9.88 4.41 -14.86
CA GLY A 145 11.22 4.79 -14.43
C GLY A 145 11.95 3.69 -13.67
N LEU A 146 11.28 2.97 -12.77
CA LEU A 146 11.87 1.84 -12.05
C LEU A 146 12.24 0.68 -12.98
N LEU A 147 11.44 0.41 -14.02
CA LEU A 147 11.75 -0.66 -15.01
C LEU A 147 13.06 -0.41 -15.76
N VAL A 148 13.34 0.85 -16.11
CA VAL A 148 14.54 1.23 -16.85
C VAL A 148 15.67 1.71 -15.93
N GLY A 149 15.39 1.91 -14.63
CA GLY A 149 16.33 2.51 -13.68
C GLY A 149 17.61 1.71 -13.48
N ALA A 150 17.56 0.39 -13.61
CA ALA A 150 18.75 -0.46 -13.61
C ALA A 150 19.72 -0.14 -14.77
N ARG A 151 19.20 0.31 -15.92
CA ARG A 151 20.00 0.68 -17.11
C ARG A 151 20.48 2.14 -17.07
N LEU A 152 19.69 3.03 -16.46
CA LEU A 152 19.96 4.47 -16.41
C LEU A 152 20.75 4.90 -15.16
N GLY A 153 21.03 3.96 -14.25
CA GLY A 153 21.92 4.16 -13.10
C GLY A 153 21.21 4.56 -11.80
N ARG A 154 21.98 4.53 -10.70
CA ARG A 154 21.46 4.66 -9.33
C ARG A 154 20.71 5.98 -9.07
N ARG A 155 21.21 7.10 -9.58
CA ARG A 155 20.58 8.42 -9.37
C ARG A 155 19.19 8.49 -9.99
N PHE A 156 19.04 7.97 -11.20
CA PHE A 156 17.75 7.91 -11.88
C PHE A 156 16.78 7.00 -11.13
N ALA A 157 17.23 5.80 -10.73
CA ALA A 157 16.40 4.88 -9.94
C ALA A 157 15.91 5.51 -8.62
N LEU A 158 16.78 6.25 -7.91
CA LEU A 158 16.40 6.97 -6.69
C LEU A 158 15.36 8.07 -6.96
N GLY A 159 15.51 8.81 -8.07
CA GLY A 159 14.52 9.80 -8.50
C GLY A 159 13.16 9.17 -8.78
N ALA A 160 13.13 8.06 -9.51
CA ALA A 160 11.91 7.28 -9.78
C ALA A 160 11.29 6.75 -8.48
N ALA A 161 12.09 6.23 -7.56
CA ALA A 161 11.62 5.76 -6.26
C ALA A 161 11.05 6.90 -5.39
N GLY A 162 11.71 8.06 -5.36
CA GLY A 162 11.23 9.25 -4.66
C GLY A 162 9.90 9.76 -5.21
N LEU A 163 9.76 9.82 -6.54
CA LEU A 163 8.50 10.16 -7.19
C LEU A 163 7.41 9.14 -6.89
N GLY A 164 7.74 7.85 -6.92
CA GLY A 164 6.81 6.77 -6.59
C GLY A 164 6.31 6.80 -5.15
N LEU A 165 7.21 7.08 -4.21
CA LEU A 165 6.87 7.26 -2.79
C LEU A 165 5.94 8.46 -2.61
N ALA A 166 6.27 9.60 -3.22
CA ALA A 166 5.44 10.81 -3.17
C ALA A 166 4.04 10.54 -3.74
N ALA A 167 3.95 9.91 -4.91
CA ALA A 167 2.67 9.54 -5.53
C ALA A 167 1.84 8.59 -4.64
N SER A 168 2.48 7.58 -4.04
CA SER A 168 1.81 6.59 -3.20
C SER A 168 1.27 7.17 -1.88
N LEU A 169 1.91 8.22 -1.36
CA LEU A 169 1.53 8.86 -0.09
C LEU A 169 0.65 10.10 -0.26
N ALA A 170 0.57 10.69 -1.46
CA ALA A 170 -0.18 11.93 -1.68
C ALA A 170 -1.69 11.79 -1.37
N GLY A 171 -2.31 10.67 -1.75
CA GLY A 171 -3.73 10.39 -1.44
C GLY A 171 -4.00 10.29 0.07
N PRO A 172 -3.35 9.36 0.80
CA PRO A 172 -3.45 9.27 2.25
C PRO A 172 -3.12 10.58 2.96
N LEU A 173 -2.07 11.29 2.52
CA LEU A 173 -1.68 12.56 3.11
C LEU A 173 -2.77 13.62 2.95
N ALA A 174 -3.41 13.72 1.78
CA ALA A 174 -4.52 14.63 1.57
C ALA A 174 -5.71 14.30 2.51
N TYR A 175 -6.02 13.01 2.69
CA TYR A 175 -7.04 12.57 3.65
C TYR A 175 -6.65 12.90 5.09
N CYS A 176 -5.39 12.75 5.47
CA CYS A 176 -4.87 13.14 6.78
C CYS A 176 -4.98 14.65 7.02
N LEU A 177 -4.58 15.49 6.05
CA LEU A 177 -4.69 16.95 6.18
C LEU A 177 -6.16 17.38 6.31
N THR A 178 -7.03 16.86 5.46
CA THR A 178 -8.48 17.10 5.56
C THR A 178 -9.03 16.67 6.92
N THR A 179 -8.52 15.55 7.46
CA THR A 179 -8.90 15.06 8.79
C THR A 179 -8.52 16.03 9.89
N VAL A 180 -7.28 16.53 9.88
CA VAL A 180 -6.74 17.44 10.90
C VAL A 180 -7.43 18.81 10.85
N ASP A 181 -7.76 19.30 9.64
CA ASP A 181 -8.37 20.61 9.44
C ASP A 181 -9.90 20.64 9.64
N SER A 182 -10.51 19.48 9.92
CA SER A 182 -11.97 19.34 10.10
C SER A 182 -12.36 19.10 11.56
N THR A 183 -13.31 19.88 12.08
CA THR A 183 -13.97 19.55 13.36
C THR A 183 -14.84 18.31 13.16
N ARG A 184 -14.56 17.25 13.93
CA ARG A 184 -15.34 16.00 13.88
C ARG A 184 -16.37 15.97 14.99
N GLY A 185 -17.63 15.74 14.60
CA GLY A 185 -18.75 15.54 15.51
C GLY A 185 -19.50 14.25 15.18
N GLY A 186 -20.24 13.73 16.16
CA GLY A 186 -20.97 12.47 16.05
C GLY A 186 -20.22 11.27 16.65
N SER A 187 -20.91 10.13 16.73
CA SER A 187 -20.37 8.89 17.31
C SER A 187 -19.48 8.11 16.35
N ILE A 188 -19.47 8.45 15.06
CA ILE A 188 -18.68 7.78 14.02
C ILE A 188 -17.66 8.76 13.44
N VAL A 189 -16.39 8.40 13.55
CA VAL A 189 -15.24 9.22 13.13
C VAL A 189 -14.62 8.57 11.89
N THR A 190 -14.66 9.25 10.74
CA THR A 190 -14.12 8.77 9.45
C THR A 190 -13.06 9.71 8.91
N ALA A 191 -11.95 9.17 8.40
CA ALA A 191 -10.86 9.95 7.78
C ALA A 191 -11.23 10.52 6.40
N GLY A 192 -10.79 11.75 6.13
CA GLY A 192 -10.90 12.40 4.82
C GLY A 192 -12.27 13.02 4.50
N PRO A 193 -12.50 13.40 3.24
CA PRO A 193 -13.77 13.93 2.75
C PRO A 193 -14.90 12.89 2.80
N ALA A 194 -16.14 13.37 2.77
CA ALA A 194 -17.30 12.51 2.58
C ALA A 194 -17.21 11.75 1.23
N VAL A 195 -17.76 10.55 1.22
CA VAL A 195 -17.77 9.66 0.05
C VAL A 195 -19.22 9.45 -0.36
N SER A 196 -19.54 9.58 -1.65
CA SER A 196 -20.91 9.41 -2.14
C SER A 196 -21.28 7.92 -2.22
N GLY A 197 -22.44 7.54 -1.69
CA GLY A 197 -22.97 6.17 -1.76
C GLY A 197 -22.66 5.29 -0.54
N GLY A 198 -22.48 5.92 0.63
CA GLY A 198 -22.32 5.22 1.90
C GLY A 198 -23.63 4.84 2.58
#